data_AF-A0A958KPY7-F1
#
_entry.id   AF-A0A958KPY7-F1
#
_cell.length_a   1.000
_cell.length_b   1.000
_cell.length_c   1.000
_cell.angle_alpha   90.00
_cell.angle_beta   90.00
_cell.angle_gamma   90.00
#
_symmetry.space_group_name_H-M   'P 1'
#
loop_
_entity.id
_entity.type
_entity.pdbx_description
1 polymer ?
#
loop_
_entity_poly.entity_id
_entity_poly.type
_entity_poly.pdbx_seq_one_letter_code
_entity_poly.pdbx_strand_id
1 'polypeptide(L)' 'FEDDLNQSVLDAFNVLNAFAAIPISKHVEIFARAENILDTEIETGKTADGVTSVGNPFLFSAGVRGSFY' A
#
# COMPACT_ATOMS: atom_id res chain seq x y z
N PHE A 1 -13.70 -26.85 -4.27
CA PHE A 1 -14.25 -25.85 -3.35
C PHE A 1 -13.62 -26.15 -2.00
N GLU A 2 -12.68 -25.33 -1.56
CA GLU A 2 -12.12 -25.42 -0.21
C GLU A 2 -13.10 -24.71 0.72
N ASP A 3 -13.79 -25.47 1.56
CA ASP A 3 -14.71 -24.98 2.58
C ASP A 3 -13.96 -24.96 3.93
N ASP A 4 -13.02 -24.03 4.01
CA ASP A 4 -12.52 -23.46 5.25
C ASP A 4 -13.70 -22.68 5.84
N LEU A 5 -14.22 -23.10 6.99
CA LEU A 5 -15.41 -22.56 7.64
C LEU A 5 -15.22 -21.12 8.19
N ASN A 6 -14.49 -20.24 7.49
CA ASN A 6 -13.93 -18.97 7.94
C ASN A 6 -13.11 -19.09 9.23
N GLN A 7 -12.32 -20.16 9.35
CA GLN A 7 -11.48 -20.40 10.52
C GLN A 7 -10.19 -19.58 10.48
N SER A 8 -9.80 -19.12 9.30
CA SER A 8 -8.60 -18.34 9.06
C SER A 8 -8.84 -16.84 9.35
N VAL A 9 -8.61 -16.42 10.60
CA VAL A 9 -8.69 -15.01 11.00
C VAL A 9 -7.38 -14.29 10.65
N LEU A 10 -7.50 -13.13 10.01
CA LEU A 10 -6.38 -12.20 9.77
C LEU A 10 -6.24 -11.27 10.97
N ASP A 11 -4.99 -10.97 11.34
CA ASP A 11 -4.74 -10.03 12.42
C ASP A 11 -5.12 -8.60 12.02
N ALA A 12 -5.65 -7.86 12.99
CA ALA A 12 -5.94 -6.44 12.80
C ALA A 12 -4.62 -5.66 12.74
N PHE A 13 -4.51 -4.73 11.80
CA PHE A 13 -3.34 -3.88 11.62
C PHE A 13 -3.74 -2.42 11.37
N ASN A 14 -2.78 -1.52 11.55
CA ASN A 14 -2.89 -0.12 11.15
C ASN A 14 -1.73 0.23 10.23
N VAL A 15 -1.97 1.02 9.19
CA VAL A 15 -0.94 1.46 8.26
C VAL A 15 -0.95 2.98 8.16
N LEU A 16 0.23 3.58 8.17
CA LEU A 16 0.41 5.00 7.91
C LEU A 16 1.01 5.21 6.52
N ASN A 17 0.33 6.03 5.72
CA ASN A 17 0.77 6.44 4.39
C ASN A 17 0.89 7.98 4.35
N ALA A 18 1.79 8.48 3.51
CA ALA A 18 1.92 9.91 3.26
C ALA A 18 2.04 10.20 1.76
N PHE A 19 1.56 11.38 1.38
CA PHE A 19 1.65 11.90 0.03
C PHE A 19 1.90 13.41 0.10
N ALA A 20 2.80 13.90 -0.75
CA ALA A 20 3.05 15.32 -0.93
C ALA A 20 3.20 15.63 -2.42
N ALA A 21 2.69 16.79 -2.84
CA ALA A 21 2.85 17.29 -4.19
C ALA A 21 3.11 18.79 -4.17
N ILE A 22 3.98 19.25 -5.07
CA ILE A 22 4.41 20.64 -5.17
C ILE A 22 4.28 21.07 -6.64
N PRO A 23 3.42 22.08 -6.93
CA PRO A 23 3.37 22.65 -8.27
C PRO A 23 4.65 23.43 -8.55
N ILE A 24 5.32 23.09 -9.64
CA ILE A 24 6.54 23.79 -10.10
C ILE A 24 6.18 24.87 -11.12
N SER A 25 5.16 24.61 -11.93
CA SER A 25 4.59 25.59 -12.88
C SER A 25 3.13 25.27 -13.13
N LYS A 26 2.47 26.06 -13.98
CA LYS A 26 1.09 25.79 -14.42
C LYS A 26 0.88 24.45 -15.15
N HIS A 27 1.95 23.79 -15.59
CA HIS A 27 1.86 22.52 -16.33
C HIS A 27 2.63 21.38 -15.66
N VAL A 28 3.35 21.61 -14.57
CA VAL A 28 4.27 20.63 -13.98
C VAL A 28 4.15 20.60 -12.47
N GLU A 29 4.03 19.39 -11.92
CA GLU A 29 4.00 19.08 -10.49
C GLU A 29 5.05 18.01 -10.17
N ILE A 30 5.76 18.14 -9.04
CA ILE A 30 6.56 17.06 -8.47
C ILE A 30 5.75 16.45 -7.33
N PHE A 31 5.73 15.12 -7.23
CA PHE A 31 5.04 14.42 -6.16
C PHE A 31 5.94 13.35 -5.53
N ALA A 32 5.64 13.03 -4.28
CA ALA A 32 6.23 11.92 -3.53
C ALA A 32 5.15 11.21 -2.72
N ARG A 33 5.31 9.90 -2.58
CA ARG A 33 4.43 9.00 -1.82
C ARG A 33 5.31 8.06 -1.00
N ALA A 34 4.93 7.88 0.26
CA ALA A 34 5.47 6.87 1.14
C ALA A 34 4.31 5.99 1.63
N GLU A 35 4.41 4.70 1.35
CA GLU A 35 3.46 3.68 1.79
C GLU A 35 4.06 2.88 2.93
N ASN A 36 3.19 2.47 3.85
CA ASN A 36 3.56 1.65 4.99
C ASN A 36 4.79 2.22 5.73
N ILE A 37 4.71 3.48 6.14
CA ILE A 37 5.82 4.26 6.73
C ILE A 37 6.41 3.60 7.97
N LEU A 38 5.59 2.80 8.67
CA LEU A 38 5.98 2.08 9.89
C LEU A 38 6.43 0.64 9.61
N ASP A 39 6.56 0.25 8.34
CA ASP A 39 6.94 -1.09 7.88
C ASP A 39 6.16 -2.21 8.60
N THR A 40 4.85 -2.01 8.74
CA THR A 40 3.94 -2.95 9.41
C THR A 40 3.74 -4.16 8.52
N GLU A 41 3.86 -5.37 9.07
CA GLU A 41 3.51 -6.59 8.36
C GLU A 41 1.98 -6.67 8.20
N ILE A 42 1.52 -6.81 6.97
CA ILE A 42 0.09 -6.76 6.61
C ILE A 42 -0.30 -8.13 6.07
N GLU A 43 -1.05 -8.91 6.84
CA GLU A 43 -1.64 -10.14 6.32
C GLU A 43 -2.89 -9.79 5.48
N THR A 44 -2.87 -10.15 4.20
CA THR A 44 -3.95 -9.86 3.24
C THR A 44 -4.79 -11.07 2.87
N GLY A 45 -4.32 -12.27 3.23
CA GLY A 45 -5.03 -13.52 3.00
C GLY A 45 -4.30 -14.69 3.64
N LYS A 46 -5.06 -15.74 3.98
CA LYS A 46 -4.56 -17.03 4.43
C LYS A 46 -5.29 -18.09 3.62
N THR A 47 -4.55 -19.04 3.06
CA THR A 47 -5.11 -20.19 2.33
C THR A 47 -5.22 -21.40 3.25
N ALA A 48 -6.05 -22.37 2.87
CA ALA A 48 -6.31 -23.57 3.68
C ALA A 48 -5.07 -24.46 3.87
N ASP A 49 -4.08 -24.36 2.97
CA ASP A 49 -2.77 -25.02 3.07
C ASP A 49 -1.74 -24.24 3.91
N GLY A 50 -2.15 -23.12 4.53
CA GLY A 50 -1.34 -22.34 5.47
C GLY A 50 -0.43 -21.30 4.82
N VAL A 51 -0.65 -20.96 3.55
CA VAL A 51 0.10 -19.88 2.87
C VAL A 51 -0.53 -18.52 3.22
N THR A 52 0.28 -17.64 3.83
CA THR A 52 -0.11 -16.26 4.12
C THR A 52 0.34 -15.33 2.99
N SER A 53 -0.59 -14.53 2.47
CA SER A 53 -0.29 -13.44 1.54
C SER A 53 0.02 -12.16 2.31
N VAL A 54 1.15 -11.53 2.02
CA VAL A 54 1.58 -10.28 2.68
C VAL A 54 1.39 -9.07 1.77
N GLY A 55 0.95 -7.97 2.36
CA GLY A 55 0.82 -6.67 1.70
C GLY A 55 2.18 -6.02 1.41
N ASN A 56 2.14 -4.82 0.85
CA ASN A 56 3.36 -4.11 0.49
C ASN A 56 4.18 -3.76 1.74
N PRO A 57 5.53 -3.94 1.71
CA PRO A 57 6.41 -3.41 2.74
C PRO A 57 6.46 -1.88 2.66
N PHE A 58 7.31 -1.25 3.47
CA PHE A 58 7.64 0.15 3.25
C PHE A 58 8.05 0.42 1.80
N LEU A 59 7.33 1.32 1.13
CA LEU A 59 7.57 1.67 -0.26
C LEU A 59 7.59 3.19 -0.43
N PHE A 60 8.66 3.68 -1.05
CA PHE A 60 8.77 5.08 -1.41
C PHE A 60 8.76 5.24 -2.94
N SER A 61 7.96 6.18 -3.44
CA SER A 61 7.95 6.56 -4.85
C SER A 61 7.85 8.07 -5.00
N ALA A 62 8.49 8.61 -6.04
CA ALA A 62 8.39 10.02 -6.39
C ALA A 62 8.39 10.18 -7.91
N GLY A 63 7.85 11.28 -8.39
CA GLY A 63 7.73 11.51 -9.82
C GLY A 63 7.38 12.93 -10.20
N VAL A 64 7.32 13.15 -11.51
CA VAL A 64 6.89 14.40 -12.13
C VAL A 64 5.61 14.14 -12.89
N ARG A 65 4.63 15.04 -12.75
CA ARG A 65 3.34 14.99 -13.43
C ARG A 65 3.18 16.23 -14.30
N GLY A 66 2.95 16.00 -15.60
CA GLY A 66 2.61 17.05 -16.55
C GLY A 66 1.09 17.15 -16.74
N SER A 67 0.56 18.36 -16.87
CA SER A 67 -0.84 18.59 -17.24
C SER A 67 -0.92 19.63 -18.37
N PHE A 68 -1.62 19.26 -19.44
CA PHE A 68 -1.83 20.08 -20.63
C PHE A 68 -3.35 20.25 -20.80
N TYR A 69 -3.91 21.24 -20.12
CA TYR A 69 -5.28 21.70 -20.33
C TYR A 69 -5.26 23.13 -20.85
#